data_AF-A0A1H4BIL9-F1
#
_entry.id   AF-A0A1H4BIL9-F1
#
_cell.length_a   1.000
_cell.length_b   1.000
_cell.length_c   1.000
_cell.angle_alpha   90.00
_cell.angle_beta   90.00
_cell.angle_gamma   90.00
#
_symmetry.space_group_name_H-M   'P 1'
#
loop_
_entity.id
_entity.type
_entity.pdbx_description
1 polymer ?
#
loop_
_entity_poly.entity_id
_entity_poly.type
_entity_poly.pdbx_seq_one_letter_code
_entity_poly.pdbx_strand_id
1 'polypeptide(L)'
;MFHFDLTKEPLTNLELNTQLQTLKDVRKTQIKYSCISDVLHAFVFITLYFNHFLSGYAITAAVMLSTVIALLLATGNRQAFKRSEIIIISVACLGTIMTTLMLLNMGMKQSFTGSLIAALASGSIVVIGATLGRKIKTVMTTIESMRSIVDDNIAKQKLMALCRQFPELDHYREVATQYLRPHLAYGELTAMQEWAEKHP
;
A
#
# COMPACT_ATOMS: atom_id res chain seq x y z
N MET A 1 5.25 -11.21 -0.65
CA MET A 1 4.47 -10.62 0.47
C MET A 1 4.01 -11.79 1.33
N PHE A 2 4.11 -11.67 2.65
CA PHE A 2 3.72 -12.74 3.56
C PHE A 2 2.20 -12.95 3.52
N HIS A 3 1.77 -14.21 3.47
CA HIS A 3 0.38 -14.64 3.55
C HIS A 3 0.35 -15.93 4.38
N PHE A 4 -0.72 -16.13 5.15
CA PHE A 4 -0.88 -17.34 5.93
C PHE A 4 -1.26 -18.50 5.00
N ASP A 5 -0.53 -19.59 5.10
CA ASP A 5 -0.72 -20.78 4.28
C ASP A 5 -1.16 -21.92 5.19
N LEU A 6 -2.39 -22.36 5.03
CA LEU A 6 -2.98 -23.42 5.85
C LEU A 6 -2.47 -24.82 5.46
N THR A 7 -1.75 -24.95 4.34
CA THR A 7 -1.12 -26.21 3.93
C THR A 7 0.23 -26.47 4.59
N LYS A 8 0.74 -25.49 5.35
CA LYS A 8 1.99 -25.56 6.11
C LYS A 8 1.71 -25.54 7.60
N GLU A 9 2.70 -25.97 8.39
CA GLU A 9 2.63 -25.85 9.84
C GLU A 9 2.39 -24.38 10.26
N PRO A 10 1.53 -24.14 11.26
CA PRO A 10 1.31 -22.80 11.78
C PRO A 10 2.62 -22.24 12.35
N LEU A 11 2.91 -20.98 12.04
CA LEU A 11 4.10 -20.31 12.57
C LEU A 11 4.10 -20.32 14.09
N THR A 12 5.28 -20.47 14.69
CA THR A 12 5.49 -20.27 16.12
C THR A 12 5.36 -18.79 16.52
N ASN A 13 5.19 -18.49 17.81
CA ASN A 13 5.23 -17.11 18.31
C ASN A 13 6.53 -16.37 17.95
N LEU A 14 7.66 -17.07 18.00
CA LEU A 14 8.97 -16.50 17.70
C LEU A 14 9.05 -16.10 16.21
N GLU A 15 8.61 -16.97 15.31
CA GLU A 15 8.59 -16.70 13.88
C GLU A 15 7.62 -15.58 13.52
N LEU A 16 6.41 -15.58 14.11
CA LEU A 16 5.43 -14.52 13.91
C LEU A 16 5.99 -13.16 14.35
N ASN A 17 6.62 -13.08 15.52
CA ASN A 17 7.26 -11.86 16.01
C ASN A 17 8.43 -11.41 15.15
N THR A 18 9.22 -12.36 14.63
CA THR A 18 10.34 -12.09 13.72
C THR A 18 9.84 -11.53 12.38
N GLN A 19 8.77 -12.12 11.82
CA GLN A 19 8.13 -11.61 10.60
C GLN A 19 7.51 -10.23 10.83
N LEU A 20 6.85 -10.02 11.97
CA LEU A 20 6.30 -8.73 12.36
C LEU A 20 7.39 -7.65 12.45
N GLN A 21 8.54 -7.98 13.05
CA GLN A 21 9.67 -7.06 13.15
C GLN A 21 10.24 -6.73 11.77
N THR A 22 10.42 -7.74 10.92
CA THR A 22 10.86 -7.57 9.52
C THR A 22 9.92 -6.63 8.76
N LEU A 23 8.61 -6.80 8.89
CA LEU A 23 7.62 -5.93 8.26
C LEU A 23 7.66 -4.49 8.82
N LYS A 24 7.87 -4.32 10.14
CA LYS A 24 8.04 -2.99 10.74
C LYS A 24 9.28 -2.27 10.18
N ASP A 25 10.36 -2.99 9.95
CA ASP A 25 11.59 -2.44 9.38
C ASP A 25 11.42 -2.08 7.89
N VAL A 26 10.72 -2.92 7.12
CA VAL A 26 10.32 -2.60 5.75
C VAL A 26 9.46 -1.35 5.74
N ARG A 27 8.43 -1.25 6.60
CA ARG A 27 7.57 -0.06 6.72
C ARG A 27 8.39 1.20 6.98
N LYS A 28 9.30 1.16 7.95
CA LYS A 28 10.18 2.30 8.30
C LYS A 28 11.03 2.73 7.11
N THR A 29 11.57 1.77 6.38
CA THR A 29 12.39 2.02 5.18
C THR A 29 11.56 2.66 4.06
N GLN A 30 10.35 2.17 3.80
CA GLN A 30 9.46 2.75 2.78
C GLN A 30 9.03 4.18 3.15
N ILE A 31 8.70 4.44 4.42
CA ILE A 31 8.37 5.79 4.91
C ILE A 31 9.56 6.75 4.72
N LYS A 32 10.78 6.29 5.02
CA LYS A 32 12.00 7.08 4.79
C LYS A 32 12.15 7.45 3.32
N TYR A 33 11.95 6.50 2.41
CA TYR A 33 12.01 6.79 0.97
C TYR A 33 10.91 7.75 0.50
N SER A 34 9.70 7.64 1.05
CA SER A 34 8.61 8.61 0.78
C SER A 34 9.04 10.02 1.18
N CYS A 35 9.55 10.20 2.40
CA CYS A 35 9.99 11.50 2.90
C CYS A 35 11.14 12.08 2.05
N ILE A 36 12.14 11.26 1.67
CA ILE A 36 13.22 11.70 0.78
C ILE A 36 12.65 12.16 -0.56
N SER A 37 11.69 11.41 -1.13
CA SER A 37 11.06 11.78 -2.39
C SER A 37 10.27 13.09 -2.28
N ASP A 38 9.49 13.28 -1.21
CA ASP A 38 8.72 14.49 -0.98
C ASP A 38 9.63 15.73 -0.86
N VAL A 39 10.75 15.59 -0.15
CA VAL A 39 11.78 16.65 -0.04
C VAL A 39 12.38 16.98 -1.40
N LEU A 40 12.73 15.98 -2.22
CA LEU A 40 13.29 16.21 -3.56
C LEU A 40 12.30 16.94 -4.47
N HIS A 41 11.02 16.53 -4.49
CA HIS A 41 10.01 17.22 -5.29
C HIS A 41 9.75 18.64 -4.76
N ALA A 42 9.75 18.84 -3.44
CA ALA A 42 9.64 20.17 -2.85
C ALA A 42 10.79 21.09 -3.32
N PHE A 43 12.03 20.60 -3.35
CA PHE A 43 13.17 21.36 -3.89
C PHE A 43 12.98 21.75 -5.37
N VAL A 44 12.44 20.84 -6.20
CA VAL A 44 12.13 21.16 -7.60
C VAL A 44 11.12 22.30 -7.68
N PHE A 45 9.99 22.20 -6.96
CA PHE A 45 8.95 23.24 -6.99
C PHE A 45 9.42 24.57 -6.38
N ILE A 46 10.21 24.53 -5.31
CA ILE A 46 10.85 25.73 -4.72
C ILE A 46 11.76 26.41 -5.75
N THR A 47 12.55 25.63 -6.48
CA THR A 47 13.44 26.17 -7.53
C THR A 47 12.63 26.81 -8.65
N LEU A 48 11.52 26.19 -9.08
CA LEU A 48 10.63 26.76 -10.08
C LEU A 48 9.95 28.05 -9.61
N TYR A 49 9.62 28.14 -8.31
CA TYR A 49 9.04 29.33 -7.70
C TYR A 49 10.02 30.51 -7.67
N PHE A 50 11.21 30.31 -7.08
CA PHE A 50 12.18 31.39 -6.88
C PHE A 50 12.83 31.88 -8.17
N ASN A 51 12.87 31.05 -9.21
CA ASN A 51 13.30 31.49 -10.54
C ASN A 51 12.16 32.12 -11.38
N HIS A 52 11.00 32.38 -10.76
CA HIS A 52 9.82 32.97 -11.42
C HIS A 52 9.30 32.18 -12.64
N PHE A 53 9.62 30.88 -12.74
CA PHE A 53 9.11 30.03 -13.80
C PHE A 53 7.65 29.65 -13.59
N LEU A 54 7.24 29.51 -12.31
CA LEU A 54 5.88 29.20 -11.89
C LEU A 54 5.44 30.11 -10.74
N SER A 55 4.18 30.53 -10.78
CA SER A 55 3.51 31.17 -9.65
C SER A 55 3.21 30.17 -8.52
N GLY A 56 3.00 30.68 -7.30
CA GLY A 56 2.63 29.85 -6.15
C GLY A 56 1.35 29.03 -6.39
N TYR A 57 0.32 29.63 -7.00
CA TYR A 57 -0.93 28.95 -7.32
C TYR A 57 -0.74 27.83 -8.37
N ALA A 58 0.15 28.03 -9.35
CA ALA A 58 0.52 27.00 -10.33
C ALA A 58 1.17 25.77 -9.67
N ILE A 59 2.07 26.02 -8.71
CA ILE A 59 2.72 24.96 -7.94
C ILE A 59 1.68 24.18 -7.14
N THR A 60 0.80 24.87 -6.41
CA THR A 60 -0.26 24.22 -5.63
C THR A 60 -1.15 23.36 -6.52
N ALA A 61 -1.54 23.84 -7.70
CA ALA A 61 -2.35 23.06 -8.65
C ALA A 61 -1.63 21.78 -9.11
N ALA A 62 -0.35 21.87 -9.47
CA ALA A 62 0.44 20.72 -9.93
C ALA A 62 0.63 19.66 -8.83
N VAL A 63 0.95 20.10 -7.62
CA VAL A 63 1.12 19.23 -6.45
C VAL A 63 -0.21 18.58 -6.08
N MET A 64 -1.30 19.34 -5.94
CA MET A 64 -2.60 18.79 -5.56
C MET A 64 -3.11 17.77 -6.57
N LEU A 65 -3.02 18.07 -7.88
CA LEU A 65 -3.45 17.16 -8.93
C LEU A 65 -2.67 15.84 -8.88
N SER A 66 -1.34 15.91 -8.81
CA SER A 66 -0.48 14.73 -8.77
C SER A 66 -0.66 13.91 -7.49
N THR A 67 -0.78 14.56 -6.32
CA THR A 67 -1.03 13.88 -5.05
C THR A 67 -2.37 13.15 -5.04
N VAL A 68 -3.45 13.78 -5.54
CA VAL A 68 -4.77 13.13 -5.61
C VAL A 68 -4.71 11.89 -6.51
N ILE A 69 -4.10 11.99 -7.69
CA ILE A 69 -3.97 10.84 -8.60
C ILE A 69 -3.11 9.73 -7.96
N ALA A 70 -1.99 10.09 -7.33
CA ALA A 70 -1.14 9.14 -6.61
C ALA A 70 -1.91 8.39 -5.51
N LEU A 71 -2.71 9.11 -4.72
CA LEU A 71 -3.54 8.55 -3.66
C LEU A 71 -4.62 7.60 -4.20
N LEU A 72 -5.30 7.98 -5.29
CA LEU A 72 -6.30 7.13 -5.95
C LEU A 72 -5.67 5.83 -6.45
N LEU A 73 -4.49 5.91 -7.07
CA LEU A 73 -3.77 4.71 -7.51
C LEU A 73 -3.28 3.87 -6.33
N ALA A 74 -2.79 4.51 -5.26
CA ALA A 74 -2.33 3.83 -4.06
C ALA A 74 -3.45 3.07 -3.34
N THR A 75 -4.64 3.67 -3.28
CA THR A 75 -5.78 3.11 -2.53
C THR A 75 -6.69 2.21 -3.38
N GLY A 76 -6.78 2.44 -4.69
CA GLY A 76 -7.79 1.84 -5.57
C GLY A 76 -7.76 0.32 -5.74
N ASN A 77 -6.58 -0.32 -5.69
CA ASN A 77 -6.51 -1.79 -5.74
C ASN A 77 -6.30 -2.41 -4.35
N ARG A 78 -7.05 -3.49 -4.11
CA ARG A 78 -7.01 -4.31 -2.89
C ARG A 78 -6.01 -5.46 -2.96
N GLN A 79 -5.48 -5.78 -4.15
CA GLN A 79 -4.63 -6.97 -4.35
C GLN A 79 -3.15 -6.63 -4.59
N ALA A 80 -2.31 -7.66 -4.48
CA ALA A 80 -0.87 -7.59 -4.68
C ALA A 80 -0.49 -7.04 -6.07
N PHE A 81 0.70 -6.44 -6.15
CA PHE A 81 1.22 -5.74 -7.32
C PHE A 81 1.27 -6.66 -8.56
N LYS A 82 0.30 -6.52 -9.48
CA LYS A 82 0.24 -7.30 -10.74
C LYS A 82 0.89 -6.51 -11.89
N ARG A 83 1.38 -7.20 -12.94
CA ARG A 83 1.93 -6.55 -14.14
C ARG A 83 0.95 -5.58 -14.81
N SER A 84 -0.35 -5.86 -14.75
CA SER A 84 -1.41 -4.96 -15.22
C SER A 84 -1.43 -3.61 -14.50
N GLU A 85 -0.99 -3.57 -13.24
CA GLU A 85 -0.96 -2.34 -12.45
C GLU A 85 0.17 -1.41 -12.88
N ILE A 86 1.27 -1.95 -13.39
CA ILE A 86 2.36 -1.15 -13.96
C ILE A 86 1.83 -0.37 -15.17
N ILE A 87 1.00 -1.01 -16.02
CA ILE A 87 0.38 -0.35 -17.17
C ILE A 87 -0.54 0.77 -16.72
N ILE A 88 -1.38 0.53 -15.71
CA ILE A 88 -2.30 1.55 -15.17
C ILE A 88 -1.51 2.75 -14.62
N ILE A 89 -0.45 2.51 -13.84
CA ILE A 89 0.40 3.58 -13.29
C ILE A 89 1.09 4.35 -14.43
N SER A 90 1.60 3.66 -15.46
CA SER A 90 2.25 4.31 -16.61
C SER A 90 1.27 5.17 -17.41
N VAL A 91 0.07 4.68 -17.68
CA VAL A 91 -0.97 5.44 -18.39
C VAL A 91 -1.40 6.66 -17.57
N ALA A 92 -1.64 6.48 -16.26
CA ALA A 92 -1.99 7.57 -15.36
C ALA A 92 -0.86 8.60 -15.24
N CYS A 93 0.40 8.16 -15.24
CA CYS A 93 1.58 9.03 -15.25
C CYS A 93 1.61 9.88 -16.52
N LEU A 94 1.53 9.27 -17.71
CA LEU A 94 1.49 9.99 -18.98
C LEU A 94 0.30 10.97 -19.04
N GLY A 95 -0.88 10.53 -18.60
CA GLY A 95 -2.06 11.39 -18.50
C GLY A 95 -1.84 12.58 -17.56
N THR A 96 -1.19 12.35 -16.41
CA THR A 96 -0.88 13.42 -15.43
C THR A 96 0.13 14.40 -16.00
N ILE A 97 1.19 13.94 -16.66
CA ILE A 97 2.18 14.80 -17.30
C ILE A 97 1.50 15.71 -18.32
N MET A 98 0.73 15.12 -19.25
CA MET A 98 0.04 15.90 -20.29
C MET A 98 -0.98 16.87 -19.71
N THR A 99 -1.79 16.42 -18.76
CA THR A 99 -2.81 17.28 -18.11
C THR A 99 -2.15 18.43 -17.35
N THR A 100 -1.10 18.17 -16.59
CA THR A 100 -0.37 19.19 -15.84
C THR A 100 0.29 20.19 -16.79
N LEU A 101 0.94 19.71 -17.86
CA LEU A 101 1.57 20.57 -18.86
C LEU A 101 0.56 21.50 -19.53
N MET A 102 -0.58 20.97 -19.98
CA MET A 102 -1.63 21.76 -20.64
C MET A 102 -2.28 22.74 -19.66
N LEU A 103 -2.57 22.31 -18.43
CA LEU A 103 -3.12 23.16 -17.40
C LEU A 103 -2.20 24.35 -17.09
N LEU A 104 -0.92 24.09 -16.85
CA LEU A 104 0.03 25.13 -16.49
C LEU A 104 0.34 26.08 -17.65
N ASN A 105 0.65 25.53 -18.84
CA ASN A 105 1.07 26.32 -19.99
C ASN A 105 -0.11 27.05 -20.65
N MET A 106 -1.21 26.35 -20.92
CA MET A 106 -2.35 26.92 -21.66
C MET A 106 -3.40 27.51 -20.72
N GLY A 107 -3.78 26.77 -19.68
CA GLY A 107 -4.82 27.18 -18.73
C GLY A 107 -4.38 28.33 -17.83
N MET A 108 -3.16 28.26 -17.32
CA MET A 108 -2.63 29.21 -16.33
C MET A 108 -1.56 30.15 -16.92
N LYS A 109 -1.29 30.05 -18.22
CA LYS A 109 -0.35 30.90 -18.98
C LYS A 109 1.03 31.01 -18.33
N GLN A 110 1.51 29.93 -17.72
CA GLN A 110 2.83 29.86 -17.12
C GLN A 110 3.92 29.64 -18.18
N SER A 111 5.19 29.82 -17.81
CA SER A 111 6.31 29.56 -18.72
C SER A 111 6.30 28.10 -19.20
N PHE A 112 6.58 27.87 -20.49
CA PHE A 112 6.62 26.51 -21.04
C PHE A 112 7.66 25.64 -20.32
N THR A 113 8.87 26.19 -20.10
CA THR A 113 9.95 25.49 -19.39
C THR A 113 9.54 25.10 -17.98
N GLY A 114 8.96 26.03 -17.20
CA GLY A 114 8.47 25.73 -15.86
C GLY A 114 7.35 24.69 -15.86
N SER A 115 6.43 24.79 -16.83
CA SER A 115 5.32 23.86 -17.00
C SER A 115 5.79 22.45 -17.34
N LEU A 116 6.80 22.32 -18.19
CA LEU A 116 7.39 21.02 -18.56
C LEU A 116 8.08 20.35 -17.37
N ILE A 117 8.91 21.10 -16.64
CA ILE A 117 9.60 20.56 -15.46
C ILE A 117 8.58 20.16 -14.39
N ALA A 118 7.57 20.99 -14.12
CA ALA A 118 6.50 20.65 -13.18
C ALA A 118 5.65 19.46 -13.63
N ALA A 119 5.36 19.34 -14.93
CA ALA A 119 4.64 18.19 -15.46
C ALA A 119 5.41 16.88 -15.25
N LEU A 120 6.72 16.87 -15.52
CA LEU A 120 7.59 15.72 -15.26
C LEU A 120 7.68 15.41 -13.76
N ALA A 121 7.81 16.42 -12.92
CA ALA A 121 7.78 16.26 -11.46
C ALA A 121 6.44 15.68 -10.97
N SER A 122 5.32 16.16 -11.49
CA SER A 122 3.98 15.62 -11.20
C SER A 122 3.84 14.16 -11.64
N GLY A 123 4.36 13.78 -12.81
CA GLY A 123 4.42 12.39 -13.24
C GLY A 123 5.26 11.52 -12.30
N SER A 124 6.41 12.01 -11.87
CA SER A 124 7.27 11.36 -10.88
C SER A 124 6.56 11.16 -9.53
N ILE A 125 5.85 12.19 -9.03
CA ILE A 125 5.02 12.09 -7.82
C ILE A 125 3.97 10.99 -7.97
N VAL A 126 3.29 10.91 -9.11
CA VAL A 126 2.29 9.86 -9.35
C VAL A 126 2.91 8.47 -9.29
N VAL A 127 4.03 8.25 -9.98
CA VAL A 127 4.69 6.94 -10.00
C VAL A 127 5.23 6.56 -8.62
N ILE A 128 6.00 7.44 -7.99
CA ILE A 128 6.64 7.16 -6.71
C ILE A 128 5.59 7.09 -5.59
N GLY A 129 4.66 8.03 -5.55
CA GLY A 129 3.58 8.06 -4.56
C GLY A 129 2.66 6.85 -4.66
N ALA A 130 2.26 6.45 -5.88
CA ALA A 130 1.44 5.25 -6.06
C ALA A 130 2.20 3.98 -5.65
N THR A 131 3.46 3.84 -6.05
CA THR A 131 4.26 2.63 -5.78
C THR A 131 4.63 2.49 -4.31
N LEU A 132 5.17 3.55 -3.68
CA LEU A 132 5.51 3.56 -2.25
C LEU A 132 4.24 3.47 -1.40
N GLY A 133 3.20 4.23 -1.74
CA GLY A 133 1.92 4.19 -1.05
C GLY A 133 1.31 2.79 -1.04
N ARG A 134 1.34 2.08 -2.18
CA ARG A 134 0.93 0.68 -2.22
C ARG A 134 1.79 -0.22 -1.36
N LYS A 135 3.12 -0.11 -1.42
CA LYS A 135 4.01 -0.93 -0.60
C LYS A 135 3.77 -0.71 0.90
N ILE A 136 3.58 0.53 1.32
CA ILE A 136 3.27 0.88 2.71
C ILE A 136 1.91 0.30 3.11
N LYS A 137 0.85 0.56 2.32
CA LYS A 137 -0.50 0.01 2.55
C LYS A 137 -0.45 -1.51 2.70
N THR A 138 0.24 -2.17 1.77
CA THR A 138 0.45 -3.63 1.73
C THR A 138 1.09 -4.13 3.03
N VAL A 139 2.20 -3.53 3.45
CA VAL A 139 2.89 -3.89 4.69
C VAL A 139 2.01 -3.64 5.92
N MET A 140 1.29 -2.51 5.96
CA MET A 140 0.38 -2.21 7.06
C MET A 140 -0.77 -3.22 7.15
N THR A 141 -1.36 -3.61 6.02
CA THR A 141 -2.41 -4.63 5.99
C THR A 141 -1.89 -5.99 6.43
N THR A 142 -0.65 -6.36 6.06
CA THR A 142 -0.04 -7.61 6.55
C THR A 142 0.22 -7.55 8.05
N ILE A 143 0.74 -6.43 8.56
CA ILE A 143 0.95 -6.24 10.00
C ILE A 143 -0.37 -6.38 10.76
N GLU A 144 -1.45 -5.76 10.27
CA GLU A 144 -2.78 -5.90 10.88
C GLU A 144 -3.27 -7.35 10.83
N SER A 145 -3.04 -8.05 9.73
CA SER A 145 -3.40 -9.47 9.60
C SER A 145 -2.63 -10.37 10.56
N MET A 146 -1.46 -9.95 11.06
CA MET A 146 -0.68 -10.71 12.06
C MET A 146 -1.18 -10.47 13.49
N ARG A 147 -2.10 -9.53 13.71
CA ARG A 147 -2.65 -9.27 15.05
C ARG A 147 -3.52 -10.44 15.49
N SER A 148 -3.38 -10.82 16.76
CA SER A 148 -4.17 -11.89 17.34
C SER A 148 -5.64 -11.48 17.55
N ILE A 149 -6.56 -12.43 17.40
CA ILE A 149 -8.00 -12.23 17.55
C ILE A 149 -8.47 -12.24 19.02
N VAL A 150 -7.55 -12.17 20.00
CA VAL A 150 -7.85 -12.36 21.44
C VAL A 150 -9.02 -11.47 21.92
N ASP A 151 -9.09 -10.24 21.45
CA ASP A 151 -10.04 -9.26 21.96
C ASP A 151 -11.30 -9.12 21.08
N ASP A 152 -11.42 -9.91 20.01
CA ASP A 152 -12.56 -9.86 19.08
C ASP A 152 -13.44 -11.11 19.20
N ASN A 153 -14.52 -10.95 19.97
CA ASN A 153 -15.52 -12.00 20.18
C ASN A 153 -16.22 -12.43 18.89
N ILE A 154 -16.39 -11.53 17.91
CA ILE A 154 -17.03 -11.85 16.63
C ILE A 154 -16.09 -12.71 15.79
N ALA A 155 -14.81 -12.33 15.70
CA ALA A 155 -13.79 -13.11 15.00
C ALA A 155 -13.62 -14.51 15.61
N LYS A 156 -13.61 -14.61 16.95
CA LYS A 156 -13.58 -15.90 17.65
C LYS A 156 -14.79 -16.78 17.34
N GLN A 157 -16.00 -16.22 17.34
CA GLN A 157 -17.21 -16.98 16.99
C GLN A 157 -17.16 -17.49 15.54
N LYS A 158 -16.72 -16.66 14.60
CA LYS A 158 -16.54 -17.07 13.19
C LYS A 158 -15.51 -18.19 13.04
N LEU A 159 -14.38 -18.08 13.73
CA LEU A 159 -13.36 -19.13 13.75
C LEU A 159 -13.95 -20.46 14.26
N MET A 160 -14.64 -20.42 15.39
CA MET A 160 -15.25 -21.61 16.00
C MET A 160 -16.30 -22.24 15.08
N ALA A 161 -17.08 -21.42 14.37
CA ALA A 161 -18.05 -21.92 13.39
C ALA A 161 -17.36 -22.64 12.22
N LEU A 162 -16.29 -22.06 11.66
CA LEU A 162 -15.50 -22.67 10.59
C LEU A 162 -14.86 -23.99 11.03
N CYS A 163 -14.23 -24.02 12.21
CA CYS A 163 -13.61 -25.24 12.74
C CYS A 163 -14.62 -26.36 13.01
N ARG A 164 -15.85 -26.03 13.41
CA ARG A 164 -16.94 -27.03 13.58
C ARG A 164 -17.39 -27.61 12.24
N GLN A 165 -17.38 -26.80 11.20
CA GLN A 165 -17.80 -27.21 9.86
C GLN A 165 -16.71 -28.00 9.12
N PHE A 166 -15.44 -27.66 9.36
CA PHE A 166 -14.29 -28.26 8.69
C PHE A 166 -13.26 -28.78 9.71
N PRO A 167 -13.23 -30.09 10.00
CA PRO A 167 -12.32 -30.68 11.00
C PRO A 167 -10.83 -30.43 10.72
N GLU A 168 -10.45 -30.32 9.44
CA GLU A 168 -9.07 -30.01 9.03
C GLU A 168 -8.60 -28.65 9.56
N LEU A 169 -9.51 -27.67 9.62
CA LEU A 169 -9.25 -26.34 10.16
C LEU A 169 -9.17 -26.37 11.70
N ASP A 170 -9.91 -27.26 12.35
CA ASP A 170 -9.81 -27.48 13.80
C ASP A 170 -8.44 -28.09 14.16
N HIS A 171 -7.98 -29.07 13.37
CA HIS A 171 -6.64 -29.65 13.53
C HIS A 171 -5.54 -28.59 13.41
N TYR A 172 -5.62 -27.71 12.40
CA TYR A 172 -4.68 -26.59 12.26
C TYR A 172 -4.64 -25.70 13.52
N ARG A 173 -5.81 -25.40 14.11
CA ARG A 173 -5.90 -24.61 15.35
C ARG A 173 -5.27 -25.32 16.54
N GLU A 174 -5.45 -26.62 16.66
CA GLU A 174 -4.83 -27.42 17.72
C GLU A 174 -3.31 -27.42 17.59
N VAL A 175 -2.77 -27.62 16.39
CA VAL A 175 -1.32 -27.55 16.13
C VAL A 175 -0.78 -26.14 16.44
N ALA A 176 -1.50 -25.08 16.08
CA ALA A 176 -1.11 -23.71 16.44
C ALA A 176 -1.05 -23.51 17.96
N THR A 177 -1.99 -24.09 18.70
CA THR A 177 -2.01 -24.06 20.16
C THR A 177 -0.79 -24.76 20.76
N GLN A 178 -0.37 -25.88 20.18
CA GLN A 178 0.84 -26.61 20.58
C GLN A 178 2.13 -25.78 20.37
N TYR A 179 2.16 -24.90 19.36
CA TYR A 179 3.25 -23.93 19.16
C TYR A 179 3.12 -22.64 19.99
N LEU A 180 2.52 -22.75 21.18
CA LEU A 180 2.32 -21.66 22.14
C LEU A 180 1.45 -20.52 21.61
N ARG A 181 0.66 -20.73 20.56
CA ARG A 181 -0.26 -19.73 19.99
C ARG A 181 -1.71 -20.12 20.27
N PRO A 182 -2.21 -19.87 21.50
CA PRO A 182 -3.59 -20.22 21.87
C PRO A 182 -4.64 -19.43 21.07
N HIS A 183 -4.24 -18.36 20.41
CA HIS A 183 -5.11 -17.50 19.63
C HIS A 183 -4.49 -17.22 18.25
N LEU A 184 -5.25 -17.58 17.22
CA LEU A 184 -4.89 -17.31 15.83
C LEU A 184 -4.90 -15.81 15.51
N ALA A 185 -4.25 -15.45 14.42
CA ALA A 185 -4.23 -14.10 13.88
C ALA A 185 -5.41 -13.86 12.91
N TYR A 186 -5.76 -12.60 12.67
CA TYR A 186 -6.82 -12.25 11.71
C TYR A 186 -6.53 -12.80 10.31
N GLY A 187 -5.27 -12.83 9.89
CA GLY A 187 -4.87 -13.36 8.59
C GLY A 187 -5.08 -14.86 8.47
N GLU A 188 -4.98 -15.62 9.56
CA GLU A 188 -5.29 -17.05 9.57
C GLU A 188 -6.80 -17.27 9.45
N LEU A 189 -7.62 -16.46 10.14
CA LEU A 189 -9.07 -16.50 9.96
C LEU A 189 -9.50 -16.19 8.52
N THR A 190 -8.89 -15.18 7.89
CA THR A 190 -9.15 -14.86 6.47
C THR A 190 -8.73 -16.01 5.56
N ALA A 191 -7.55 -16.61 5.79
CA ALA A 191 -7.09 -17.76 5.02
C ALA A 191 -8.04 -18.97 5.17
N MET A 192 -8.58 -19.19 6.37
CA MET A 192 -9.56 -20.25 6.66
C MET A 192 -10.87 -20.04 5.91
N GLN A 193 -11.35 -18.79 5.83
CA GLN A 193 -12.52 -18.44 5.03
C GLN A 193 -12.29 -18.70 3.54
N GLU A 194 -11.18 -18.23 2.99
CA GLU A 194 -10.84 -18.44 1.58
C GLU A 194 -10.64 -19.92 1.23
N TRP A 195 -10.15 -20.72 2.19
CA TRP A 195 -10.00 -22.15 2.02
C TRP A 195 -11.37 -22.85 2.01
N ALA A 196 -12.27 -22.50 2.94
CA ALA A 196 -13.63 -23.05 3.01
C ALA A 196 -14.45 -22.72 1.76
N GLU A 197 -14.30 -21.53 1.18
CA GLU A 197 -14.96 -21.16 -0.08
C GLU A 197 -14.51 -22.02 -1.28
N LYS A 198 -13.29 -22.57 -1.23
CA LYS A 198 -12.72 -23.43 -2.28
C LYS A 198 -13.00 -24.92 -2.07
N HIS A 199 -13.42 -25.31 -0.87
CA HIS A 199 -13.70 -26.69 -0.47
C HIS A 199 -15.09 -26.79 0.17
N PRO A 200 -16.18 -26.62 -0.63
CA PRO A 200 -17.55 -26.64 -0.14
C PRO A 200 -18.00 -28.01 0.36
#